data_AF-A0A3B8V875-F1
#
_entry.id   AF-A0A3B8V875-F1
#
_cell.length_a   1.000
_cell.length_b   1.000
_cell.length_c   1.000
_cell.angle_alpha   90.00
_cell.angle_beta   90.00
_cell.angle_gamma   90.00
#
_symmetry.space_group_name_H-M   'P 1'
#
loop_
_entity.id
_entity.type
_entity.pdbx_description
1 polymer ?
#
loop_
_entity_poly.entity_id
_entity_poly.type
_entity_poly.pdbx_seq_one_letter_code
_entity_poly.pdbx_strand_id
1 'polypeptide(L)' 'MAKQIKYGEEARKALEAGVNTLADTVKITLGPKGRNVVLDKKYGAPLITNDGVTIAKEIEL' A
#
# COMPACT_ATOMS: atom_id res chain seq x y z
N MET A 1 -22.35 14.21 5.28
CA MET A 1 -22.08 13.87 3.86
C MET A 1 -22.99 12.73 3.44
N ALA A 2 -23.50 12.77 2.21
CA ALA A 2 -24.24 11.65 1.63
C ALA A 2 -23.29 10.46 1.34
N LYS A 3 -23.81 9.23 1.39
CA LYS A 3 -23.04 8.03 1.08
C LYS A 3 -22.92 7.86 -0.45
N GLN A 4 -21.73 7.50 -0.92
CA GLN A 4 -21.54 7.02 -2.29
C GLN A 4 -21.74 5.52 -2.31
N ILE A 5 -22.55 5.02 -3.24
CA ILE A 5 -22.81 3.58 -3.39
C ILE A 5 -22.45 3.17 -4.81
N LYS A 6 -21.47 2.28 -4.94
CA LYS A 6 -20.98 1.72 -6.21
C LYS A 6 -21.34 0.24 -6.28
N TYR A 7 -21.61 -0.25 -7.49
CA TYR A 7 -22.03 -1.63 -7.73
C TYR A 7 -21.24 -2.28 -8.86
N GLY A 8 -21.36 -3.60 -8.95
CA GLY A 8 -20.88 -4.38 -10.09
C GLY A 8 -19.40 -4.18 -10.39
N GLU A 9 -19.08 -3.98 -11.66
CA GLU A 9 -17.71 -3.88 -12.15
C GLU A 9 -16.99 -2.63 -11.63
N GLU A 10 -17.67 -1.50 -11.48
CA GLU A 10 -17.05 -0.27 -10.99
C GLU A 10 -16.55 -0.42 -9.55
N ALA A 11 -17.34 -1.05 -8.69
CA ALA A 11 -16.94 -1.35 -7.32
C ALA A 11 -15.74 -2.32 -7.28
N ARG A 12 -15.75 -3.36 -8.12
CA ARG A 12 -14.65 -4.34 -8.18
C ARG A 12 -13.35 -3.71 -8.68
N LYS A 13 -13.40 -2.89 -9.74
CA LYS A 13 -12.22 -2.19 -10.26
C LYS A 13 -11.62 -1.24 -9.23
N ALA A 14 -12.45 -0.52 -8.48
CA ALA A 14 -11.98 0.34 -7.41
C ALA A 14 -11.27 -0.44 -6.29
N LEU A 15 -11.81 -1.60 -5.89
CA LEU A 15 -11.17 -2.49 -4.91
C LEU A 15 -9.87 -3.09 -5.45
N GLU A 16 -9.88 -3.56 -6.69
CA GLU A 16 -8.71 -4.15 -7.35
C GLU A 16 -7.55 -3.15 -7.44
N ALA A 17 -7.83 -1.89 -7.81
CA ALA A 17 -6.82 -0.85 -7.86
C ALA A 17 -6.14 -0.63 -6.50
N GLY A 18 -6.93 -0.64 -5.41
CA GLY A 18 -6.38 -0.50 -4.06
C GLY A 18 -5.57 -1.70 -3.61
N VAL A 19 -6.06 -2.92 -3.88
CA VAL A 19 -5.34 -4.17 -3.59
C VAL A 19 -4.02 -4.22 -4.37
N ASN A 20 -4.03 -3.86 -5.64
CA ASN A 20 -2.83 -3.86 -6.48
C ASN A 20 -1.80 -2.86 -5.94
N THR A 21 -2.23 -1.66 -5.53
CA THR A 21 -1.31 -0.66 -4.96
C THR A 21 -0.63 -1.17 -3.69
N LEU A 22 -1.39 -1.80 -2.79
CA LEU A 22 -0.86 -2.43 -1.58
C LEU A 22 0.11 -3.58 -1.91
N ALA A 23 -0.33 -4.51 -2.75
CA ALA A 23 0.42 -5.71 -3.09
C ALA A 23 1.72 -5.39 -3.84
N ASP A 24 1.67 -4.47 -4.80
CA ASP A 24 2.83 -4.09 -5.60
C ASP A 24 3.92 -3.42 -4.77
N THR A 25 3.53 -2.66 -3.75
CA THR A 25 4.46 -2.01 -2.83
C THR A 25 5.08 -3.00 -1.85
N VAL A 26 4.32 -3.97 -1.34
CA VAL A 26 4.80 -4.94 -0.35
C VAL A 26 5.59 -6.08 -1.00
N LYS A 27 5.20 -6.57 -2.18
CA LYS A 27 5.79 -7.77 -2.79
C LYS A 27 7.29 -7.65 -3.08
N ILE A 28 7.79 -6.42 -3.30
CA ILE A 28 9.21 -6.20 -3.59
C ILE A 28 10.12 -6.50 -2.40
N THR A 29 9.57 -6.59 -1.19
CA THR A 29 10.33 -6.89 0.03
C THR A 29 10.40 -8.37 0.37
N LEU A 30 9.73 -9.22 -0.41
CA LEU A 30 9.62 -10.66 -0.14
C LEU A 30 10.94 -11.42 -0.39
N GLY A 31 11.29 -12.28 0.56
CA GLY A 31 12.39 -13.23 0.45
C GLY A 31 13.76 -12.65 0.80
N PRO A 32 14.81 -13.49 0.77
CA PRO A 32 16.16 -13.10 1.21
C PRO A 32 16.83 -12.04 0.32
N LYS A 33 16.29 -11.79 -0.88
CA LYS A 33 16.74 -10.75 -1.82
C LYS A 33 15.70 -9.62 -1.98
N GLY A 34 14.81 -9.47 -1.00
CA GLY A 34 13.85 -8.37 -0.95
C GLY A 34 14.54 -7.01 -0.98
N ARG A 35 13.87 -6.03 -1.57
CA ARG A 35 14.32 -4.64 -1.67
C ARG A 35 13.75 -3.82 -0.52
N ASN A 36 14.38 -2.69 -0.27
CA ASN A 36 13.89 -1.71 0.69
C ASN A 36 12.83 -0.81 0.06
N VAL A 37 11.87 -0.41 0.88
CA VAL A 37 10.90 0.64 0.62
C VAL A 37 11.26 1.84 1.50
N VAL A 38 11.05 3.04 0.94
CA VAL A 38 11.24 4.31 1.64
C VAL A 38 9.88 4.86 2.01
N LEU A 39 9.64 4.99 3.31
CA LEU A 39 8.42 5.56 3.89
C LEU A 39 8.73 6.97 4.38
N ASP A 40 7.99 7.94 3.88
CA ASP A 40 8.14 9.32 4.32
C ASP A 40 7.66 9.48 5.77
N LYS A 41 8.28 10.41 6.49
CA LYS A 41 7.93 10.74 7.87
C LYS A 41 7.66 12.22 7.98
N LYS A 42 6.60 12.58 8.71
CA LYS A 42 6.24 13.99 8.96
C LYS A 42 7.38 14.84 9.54
N TYR A 43 8.31 14.21 10.27
CA TYR A 43 9.48 14.87 10.84
C TYR A 43 10.70 13.96 10.79
N GLY A 44 11.87 14.56 10.56
CA GLY A 44 13.15 13.86 10.55
C GLY A 44 13.48 13.19 9.22
N ALA A 45 14.32 12.16 9.27
CA ALA A 45 14.72 11.39 8.10
C ALA A 45 13.64 10.34 7.73
N PRO A 46 13.53 9.97 6.45
CA PRO A 46 12.59 8.93 6.01
C PRO A 46 12.98 7.56 6.60
N LEU A 47 11.99 6.68 6.73
CA LEU A 47 12.20 5.31 7.19
C LEU A 47 12.47 4.40 5.99
N ILE A 48 13.63 3.75 5.98
CA ILE A 48 13.99 2.75 4.97
C ILE A 48 13.81 1.37 5.61
N THR A 49 12.92 0.54 5.06
CA THR A 49 12.59 -0.78 5.62
C THR A 49 12.26 -1.82 4.54
N ASN A 50 12.50 -3.09 4.81
CA ASN A 50 12.01 -4.23 4.02
C ASN A 50 10.93 -5.05 4.76
N ASP A 51 10.47 -4.58 5.92
CA ASP A 51 9.38 -5.23 6.65
C ASP A 51 8.03 -4.93 5.98
N GLY A 52 7.45 -5.97 5.34
CA GLY A 52 6.17 -5.87 4.66
C GLY A 52 5.01 -5.49 5.57
N VAL A 53 5.06 -5.83 6.87
CA VAL A 53 3.98 -5.49 7.82
C VAL A 53 4.00 -4.00 8.12
N THR A 54 5.17 -3.42 8.34
CA THR A 54 5.32 -1.97 8.54
C THR A 54 4.89 -1.20 7.29
N ILE A 55 5.29 -1.64 6.11
CA ILE A 55 4.93 -0.98 4.84
C ILE A 55 3.41 -1.01 4.62
N ALA A 56 2.76 -2.16 4.84
CA ALA A 56 1.33 -2.30 4.66
C ALA A 56 0.50 -1.36 5.56
N LYS A 57 1.00 -1.03 6.76
CA LYS A 57 0.32 -0.15 7.70
C LYS A 57 0.36 1.33 7.30
N GLU A 58 1.34 1.74 6.51
CA GLU A 58 1.53 3.14 6.09
C GLU A 58 0.80 3.47 4.78
N ILE A 59 0.18 2.49 4.11
CA ILE A 59 -0.54 2.71 2.85
C ILE A 59 -1.99 3.13 3.15
N GLU A 60 -2.31 4.36 2.75
CA GLU A 60 -3.65 4.96 2.78
C GLU A 60 -3.98 5.49 1.36
N LEU A 61 -5.19 5.22 0.86
CA LEU A 61 -5.63 5.49 -0.52
C LEU A 61 -6.83 6.44 -0.59
#